data_AF-T1AQF5-F1
#
_entry.id   AF-T1AQF5-F1
#
_cell.length_a   1.000
_cell.length_b   1.000
_cell.length_c   1.000
_cell.angle_alpha   90.00
_cell.angle_beta   90.00
_cell.angle_gamma   90.00
#
_symmetry.space_group_name_H-M   'P 1'
#
loop_
_entity.id
_entity.type
_entity.pdbx_description
1 polymer ?
#
loop_
_entity_poly.entity_id
_entity_poly.type
_entity_poly.pdbx_seq_one_letter_code
_entity_poly.pdbx_strand_id
1 'polypeptide(L)'
;KMTAAQSGRALELLMGPLIELADQLRTTYGTEGVQRLLQMVVRVGAESQLIGPDGKPYPTLTDGAVTLKWPAWFAPTPQDLSQIATTLRIHTDAGHMSQAAAVGIVAPLYDIPDAQAELLAIESDEAKRAAAAPQVIEKINV
;
A
#
# COMPACT_ATOMS: atom_id res chain seq x y z
N LYS A 1 -7.12 39.50 3.97
CA LYS A 1 -6.73 38.25 3.28
C LYS A 1 -6.52 37.19 4.35
N MET A 2 -7.57 36.44 4.70
CA MET A 2 -7.45 35.32 5.62
C MET A 2 -6.92 34.12 4.83
N THR A 3 -5.78 33.62 5.24
CA THR A 3 -5.04 32.52 4.62
C THR A 3 -5.79 31.21 4.86
N ALA A 4 -6.49 30.72 3.83
CA ALA A 4 -7.24 29.46 3.83
C ALA A 4 -6.36 28.20 3.78
N ALA A 5 -5.10 28.28 4.23
CA ALA A 5 -4.10 27.19 4.12
C ALA A 5 -3.55 26.69 5.47
N GLN A 6 -4.23 26.97 6.59
CA GLN A 6 -3.88 26.42 7.92
C GLN A 6 -4.80 25.25 8.37
N SER A 7 -5.78 24.85 7.55
CA SER A 7 -6.88 23.99 7.99
C SER A 7 -6.51 22.53 8.24
N GLY A 8 -5.51 21.95 7.56
CA GLY A 8 -5.15 20.53 7.71
C GLY A 8 -4.55 20.20 9.09
N ARG A 9 -3.41 20.83 9.43
CA ARG A 9 -2.73 20.60 10.72
C ARG A 9 -3.55 21.09 11.92
N ALA A 10 -4.34 22.14 11.75
CA ALA A 10 -5.26 22.61 12.80
C ALA A 10 -6.40 21.63 13.03
N LEU A 11 -6.92 20.98 11.98
CA LEU A 11 -7.95 19.96 12.08
C LEU A 11 -7.40 18.66 12.68
N GLU A 12 -6.17 18.27 12.37
CA GLU A 12 -5.47 17.18 13.06
C GLU A 12 -5.36 17.44 14.57
N LEU A 13 -4.98 18.66 14.96
CA LEU A 13 -4.88 19.04 16.37
C LEU A 13 -6.24 19.02 17.07
N LEU A 14 -7.29 19.50 16.39
CA LEU A 14 -8.66 19.48 16.89
C LEU A 14 -9.20 18.06 17.05
N MET A 15 -8.89 17.17 16.09
CA MET A 15 -9.36 15.79 16.08
C MET A 15 -8.51 14.84 16.92
N GLY A 16 -7.38 15.30 17.46
CA GLY A 16 -6.44 14.49 18.26
C GLY A 16 -7.12 13.60 19.31
N PRO A 17 -7.99 14.13 20.20
CA PRO A 17 -8.67 13.32 21.20
C PRO A 17 -9.60 12.24 20.63
N LEU A 18 -10.23 12.50 19.48
CA LEU A 18 -11.07 11.52 18.79
C LEU A 18 -10.24 10.41 18.13
N ILE A 19 -9.09 10.79 17.57
CA ILE A 19 -8.13 9.85 16.98
C ILE A 19 -7.58 8.92 18.08
N GLU A 20 -7.22 9.47 19.23
CA GLU A 20 -6.71 8.69 20.36
C GLU A 20 -7.75 7.67 20.85
N LEU A 21 -9.00 8.11 21.04
CA LEU A 21 -10.10 7.20 21.39
C LEU A 21 -10.25 6.11 20.32
N ALA A 22 -10.22 6.49 19.05
CA ALA A 22 -10.39 5.53 17.97
C ALA A 22 -9.23 4.54 17.84
N ASP A 23 -7.98 4.93 18.17
CA ASP A 23 -6.84 4.02 18.23
C ASP A 23 -6.93 3.05 19.43
N GLN A 24 -7.47 3.49 20.57
CA GLN A 24 -7.83 2.58 21.66
C GLN A 24 -8.87 1.55 21.20
N LEU A 25 -9.92 2.00 20.49
CA LEU A 25 -10.94 1.11 19.94
C LEU A 25 -10.37 0.14 18.90
N ARG A 26 -9.43 0.58 18.04
CA ARG A 26 -8.73 -0.30 17.09
C ARG A 26 -7.95 -1.41 17.79
N THR A 27 -7.41 -1.15 18.96
CA THR A 27 -6.71 -2.17 19.75
C THR A 27 -7.71 -3.17 20.34
N THR A 28 -8.69 -2.67 21.10
CA THR A 28 -9.65 -3.52 21.82
C THR A 28 -10.55 -4.32 20.87
N TYR A 29 -11.13 -3.67 19.86
CA TYR A 29 -12.05 -4.33 18.95
C TYR A 29 -11.35 -4.94 17.74
N GLY A 30 -10.27 -4.32 17.25
CA GLY A 30 -9.52 -4.84 16.11
C GLY A 30 -8.65 -6.02 16.50
N THR A 31 -7.56 -5.77 17.23
CA THR A 31 -6.55 -6.78 17.53
C THR A 31 -7.07 -7.88 18.46
N GLU A 32 -7.77 -7.52 19.53
CA GLU A 32 -8.23 -8.49 20.52
C GLU A 32 -9.57 -9.15 20.15
N GLY A 33 -10.37 -8.49 19.31
CA GLY A 33 -11.68 -8.96 18.85
C GLY A 33 -11.67 -9.55 17.44
N VAL A 34 -11.72 -8.67 16.44
CA VAL A 34 -11.90 -9.03 15.02
C VAL A 34 -10.76 -9.91 14.51
N GLN A 35 -9.51 -9.55 14.79
CA GLN A 35 -8.35 -10.33 14.34
C GLN A 35 -8.38 -11.74 14.93
N ARG A 36 -8.72 -11.87 16.22
CA ARG A 36 -8.86 -13.17 16.88
C ARG A 36 -10.00 -14.01 16.30
N LEU A 37 -11.13 -13.39 15.96
CA LEU A 37 -12.23 -14.07 15.27
C LEU A 37 -11.79 -14.58 13.89
N LEU A 38 -11.09 -13.75 13.11
CA LEU A 38 -10.57 -14.14 11.81
C LEU A 38 -9.55 -15.28 11.91
N GLN A 39 -8.67 -15.25 12.92
CA GLN A 39 -7.73 -16.35 13.18
C GLN A 39 -8.46 -17.67 13.50
N MET A 40 -9.56 -17.62 14.26
CA MET A 40 -10.37 -18.83 14.50
C MET A 40 -11.00 -19.34 13.20
N VAL A 41 -11.50 -18.46 12.34
CA VAL A 41 -12.07 -18.84 11.03
C VAL A 41 -11.01 -19.50 10.14
N VAL A 42 -9.80 -18.93 10.08
CA VAL A 42 -8.67 -19.52 9.32
C VAL A 42 -8.32 -20.90 9.86
N ARG A 43 -8.25 -21.07 11.19
CA ARG A 43 -7.98 -22.37 11.82
C ARG A 43 -9.05 -23.41 11.44
N VAL A 44 -10.33 -23.06 11.53
CA VAL A 44 -11.42 -23.97 11.13
C VAL A 44 -11.35 -24.28 9.64
N GLY A 45 -11.02 -23.29 8.80
CA GLY A 45 -10.84 -23.48 7.35
C GLY A 45 -9.64 -24.35 6.96
N ALA A 46 -8.61 -24.40 7.82
CA ALA A 46 -7.47 -25.31 7.65
C ALA A 46 -7.81 -26.75 8.07
N GLU A 47 -8.62 -26.92 9.12
CA GLU A 47 -9.05 -28.23 9.63
C GLU A 47 -10.25 -28.81 8.84
N SER A 48 -11.06 -27.98 8.20
CA SER A 48 -12.30 -28.39 7.52
C SER A 48 -12.69 -27.46 6.38
N GLN A 49 -13.21 -28.03 5.28
CA GLN A 49 -13.66 -27.25 4.13
C GLN A 49 -14.90 -26.43 4.49
N LEU A 50 -14.77 -25.10 4.51
CA LEU A 50 -15.89 -24.20 4.75
C LEU A 50 -16.82 -24.21 3.53
N ILE A 51 -18.12 -24.44 3.75
CA ILE A 51 -19.15 -24.42 2.70
C ILE A 51 -19.95 -23.14 2.86
N GLY A 52 -20.05 -22.36 1.78
CA GLY A 52 -20.86 -21.15 1.75
C GLY A 52 -22.36 -21.45 1.79
N PRO A 53 -23.19 -20.43 2.06
CA PRO A 53 -24.66 -20.57 2.03
C PRO A 53 -25.20 -21.03 0.67
N ASP A 54 -24.45 -20.79 -0.42
CA ASP A 54 -24.75 -21.22 -1.77
C ASP A 54 -24.35 -22.68 -2.07
N GLY A 55 -23.88 -23.43 -1.06
CA GLY A 55 -23.42 -24.82 -1.18
C GLY A 55 -22.07 -25.01 -1.87
N LYS A 56 -21.40 -23.92 -2.27
CA LYS A 56 -20.06 -23.96 -2.86
C LYS A 56 -18.98 -23.90 -1.77
N PRO A 57 -17.88 -24.66 -1.89
CA PRO A 57 -16.78 -24.56 -0.95
C PRO A 57 -16.05 -23.22 -1.12
N TYR A 58 -15.65 -22.62 0.01
CA TYR A 58 -14.71 -21.51 0.00
C TYR A 58 -13.30 -22.02 -0.32
N PRO A 59 -12.44 -21.18 -0.94
CA PRO A 59 -11.05 -21.53 -1.15
C PRO A 59 -10.35 -21.81 0.19
N THR A 60 -9.42 -22.76 0.17
CA THR A 60 -8.63 -23.11 1.35
C THR A 60 -7.87 -21.88 1.84
N LEU A 61 -8.13 -21.49 3.08
CA LEU A 61 -7.39 -20.45 3.75
C LEU A 61 -6.06 -21.03 4.23
N THR A 62 -4.95 -20.47 3.76
CA THR A 62 -3.62 -20.84 4.23
C THR A 62 -3.41 -20.36 5.67
N ASP A 63 -2.68 -21.14 6.47
CA ASP A 63 -2.34 -20.84 7.89
C ASP A 63 -1.32 -19.70 8.00
N GLY A 64 -1.68 -18.53 7.49
CA GLY A 64 -0.90 -17.30 7.57
C GLY A 64 -1.26 -16.48 8.79
N ALA A 65 -0.32 -15.67 9.28
CA ALA A 65 -0.59 -14.69 10.31
C ALA A 65 -1.59 -13.65 9.79
N VAL A 66 -2.85 -13.73 10.24
CA VAL A 66 -3.86 -12.71 9.95
C VAL A 66 -3.48 -11.44 10.68
N THR A 67 -3.30 -10.35 9.92
CA THR A 67 -3.03 -9.00 10.45
C THR A 67 -4.06 -8.01 9.93
N LEU A 68 -4.50 -7.10 10.80
CA LEU A 68 -5.34 -5.98 10.39
C LEU A 68 -4.47 -4.80 9.97
N LYS A 69 -4.74 -4.23 8.80
CA LYS A 69 -4.09 -3.00 8.31
C LYS A 69 -5.10 -1.87 8.30
N TRP A 70 -4.88 -0.88 9.17
CA TRP A 70 -5.70 0.33 9.22
C TRP A 70 -5.08 1.41 8.32
N PRO A 71 -5.87 2.08 7.46
CA PRO A 71 -5.38 3.20 6.68
C PRO A 71 -5.09 4.42 7.58
N ALA A 72 -4.35 5.38 7.02
CA ALA A 72 -4.12 6.67 7.66
C ALA A 72 -5.45 7.41 7.92
N TRP A 73 -5.50 8.18 9.00
CA TRP A 73 -6.69 8.95 9.39
C TRP A 73 -7.07 10.04 8.37
N PHE A 74 -6.07 10.59 7.68
CA PHE A 74 -6.24 11.59 6.65
C PHE A 74 -5.58 11.11 5.37
N ALA A 75 -6.22 11.39 4.23
CA ALA A 75 -5.60 11.13 2.93
C ALA A 75 -4.36 12.03 2.78
N PRO A 76 -3.23 11.49 2.28
CA PRO A 76 -2.06 12.30 2.01
C PRO A 76 -2.40 13.39 0.98
N THR A 77 -1.89 14.60 1.20
CA THR A 77 -2.06 15.68 0.23
C THR A 77 -1.20 15.43 -1.02
N PRO A 78 -1.48 16.06 -2.17
CA PRO A 78 -0.62 15.96 -3.34
C PRO A 78 0.84 16.36 -3.05
N GLN A 79 1.05 17.30 -2.13
CA GLN A 79 2.37 17.72 -1.67
C GLN A 79 3.08 16.60 -0.90
N ASP A 80 2.36 15.91 0.01
CA ASP A 80 2.90 14.76 0.75
C ASP A 80 3.29 13.63 -0.22
N LEU A 81 2.42 13.33 -1.20
CA LEU A 81 2.69 12.32 -2.22
C LEU A 81 3.96 12.65 -3.03
N SER A 82 4.13 13.92 -3.42
CA SER A 82 5.34 14.37 -4.12
C SER A 82 6.61 14.23 -3.28
N GLN A 83 6.53 14.49 -1.97
CA GLN A 83 7.66 14.37 -1.05
C GLN A 83 8.01 12.90 -0.80
N ILE A 84 7.00 12.03 -0.66
CA ILE A 84 7.17 10.58 -0.53
C ILE A 84 7.86 10.03 -1.78
N ALA A 85 7.37 10.36 -2.98
CA ALA A 85 7.99 9.91 -4.22
C ALA A 85 9.46 10.37 -4.35
N THR A 86 9.75 11.61 -3.96
CA THR A 86 11.12 12.14 -3.95
C THR A 86 12.02 11.39 -2.98
N THR A 87 11.52 11.11 -1.77
CA THR A 87 12.24 10.38 -0.72
C THR A 87 12.54 8.95 -1.14
N LEU A 88 11.55 8.26 -1.71
CA LEU A 88 11.71 6.90 -2.19
C LEU A 88 12.74 6.80 -3.31
N ARG A 89 12.70 7.73 -4.27
CA ARG A 89 13.73 7.82 -5.31
C ARG A 89 15.12 7.99 -4.72
N ILE A 90 15.30 8.88 -3.74
CA ILE A 90 16.62 9.09 -3.10
C ILE A 90 17.10 7.80 -2.44
N HIS A 91 16.23 7.08 -1.74
CA HIS A 91 16.59 5.82 -1.09
C HIS A 91 16.89 4.69 -2.09
N THR A 92 16.18 4.63 -3.22
CA THR A 92 16.48 3.66 -4.28
C THR A 92 17.79 3.99 -5.00
N ASP A 93 18.03 5.27 -5.32
CA ASP A 93 19.23 5.72 -6.03
C ASP A 93 20.49 5.56 -5.15
N ALA A 94 20.35 5.79 -3.84
CA ALA A 94 21.42 5.56 -2.85
C ALA A 94 21.66 4.07 -2.54
N GLY A 95 20.82 3.16 -3.03
CA GLY A 95 20.93 1.72 -2.78
C GLY A 95 20.50 1.28 -1.37
N HIS A 96 19.80 2.14 -0.61
CA HIS A 96 19.25 1.79 0.70
C HIS A 96 17.95 0.97 0.60
N MET A 97 17.27 1.03 -0.56
CA MET A 97 15.98 0.40 -0.79
C MET A 97 15.93 -0.18 -2.21
N SER A 98 15.32 -1.37 -2.38
CA SER A 98 15.07 -1.93 -3.71
C SER A 98 13.86 -1.28 -4.38
N GLN A 99 13.81 -1.29 -5.71
CA GLN A 99 12.65 -0.82 -6.49
C GLN A 99 11.37 -1.57 -6.10
N ALA A 100 11.47 -2.88 -5.82
CA ALA A 100 10.35 -3.68 -5.33
C ALA A 100 9.78 -3.17 -4.00
N ALA A 101 10.64 -2.81 -3.05
CA ALA A 101 10.20 -2.23 -1.78
C ALA A 101 9.58 -0.83 -1.97
N ALA A 102 10.15 -0.01 -2.85
CA ALA A 102 9.60 1.31 -3.17
C ALA A 102 8.21 1.22 -3.80
N VAL A 103 8.00 0.31 -4.77
CA VAL A 103 6.69 0.06 -5.38
C VAL A 103 5.69 -0.46 -4.36
N GLY A 104 6.10 -1.35 -3.46
CA GLY A 104 5.24 -1.82 -2.37
C GLY A 104 4.77 -0.71 -1.41
N ILE A 105 5.56 0.35 -1.25
CA ILE A 105 5.20 1.52 -0.42
C ILE A 105 4.28 2.47 -1.19
N VAL A 106 4.52 2.69 -2.49
CA VAL A 106 3.74 3.63 -3.31
C VAL A 106 2.40 3.06 -3.76
N ALA A 107 2.33 1.77 -4.08
CA ALA A 107 1.13 1.14 -4.64
C ALA A 107 -0.14 1.39 -3.80
N PRO A 108 -0.12 1.24 -2.45
CA PRO A 108 -1.30 1.52 -1.63
C PRO A 108 -1.72 3.01 -1.62
N LEU A 109 -0.81 3.95 -1.91
CA LEU A 109 -1.13 5.38 -1.92
C LEU A 109 -1.91 5.79 -3.18
N TYR A 110 -1.75 5.04 -4.27
CA TYR A 110 -2.42 5.25 -5.56
C TYR A 110 -3.56 4.24 -5.82
N ASP A 111 -3.97 3.49 -4.79
CA ASP A 111 -4.99 2.44 -4.89
C ASP A 111 -4.66 1.39 -5.96
N ILE A 112 -3.38 1.05 -6.07
CA ILE A 112 -2.89 0.00 -6.97
C ILE A 112 -3.02 -1.34 -6.21
N PRO A 113 -3.89 -2.26 -6.66
CA PRO A 113 -4.25 -3.45 -5.90
C PRO A 113 -3.15 -4.52 -5.86
N ASP A 114 -2.27 -4.58 -6.86
CA ASP A 114 -1.22 -5.58 -6.96
C ASP A 114 0.15 -4.96 -7.29
N ALA A 115 1.00 -4.87 -6.28
CA ALA A 115 2.35 -4.34 -6.40
C ALA A 115 3.28 -5.25 -7.25
N GLN A 116 3.02 -6.55 -7.33
CA GLN A 116 3.82 -7.46 -8.16
C GLN A 116 3.44 -7.31 -9.64
N ALA A 117 2.16 -7.18 -9.94
CA ALA A 117 1.70 -6.88 -11.30
C ALA A 117 2.31 -5.56 -11.81
N GLU A 118 2.40 -4.54 -10.95
CA GLU A 118 3.05 -3.29 -11.34
C GLU A 118 4.57 -3.41 -11.55
N LEU A 119 5.28 -4.21 -10.75
CA LEU A 119 6.70 -4.44 -10.99
C LEU A 119 6.94 -5.06 -12.37
N LEU A 120 6.12 -6.04 -12.76
CA LEU A 120 6.19 -6.65 -14.09
C LEU A 120 5.86 -5.66 -15.21
N ALA A 121 4.89 -4.75 -14.98
CA ALA A 121 4.57 -3.70 -15.93
C ALA A 121 5.74 -2.71 -16.11
N ILE A 122 6.41 -2.35 -15.02
CA ILE A 122 7.61 -1.50 -15.02
C ILE A 122 8.75 -2.16 -15.79
N GLU A 123 9.06 -3.43 -15.52
CA GLU A 123 10.09 -4.18 -16.25
C GLU A 123 9.80 -4.24 -17.76
N SER A 124 8.54 -4.47 -18.14
CA SER A 124 8.10 -4.42 -19.54
C SER A 124 8.32 -3.04 -20.17
N ASP A 125 8.02 -1.96 -19.44
CA ASP A 125 8.15 -0.60 -19.94
C ASP A 125 9.60 -0.11 -19.99
N GLU A 126 10.45 -0.60 -19.08
CA GLU A 126 11.90 -0.42 -19.14
C GLU A 126 12.50 -1.17 -20.34
N ALA A 127 12.08 -2.42 -20.58
CA ALA A 127 12.52 -3.19 -21.74
C ALA A 127 12.10 -2.54 -23.07
N LYS A 128 10.87 -2.01 -23.16
CA LYS A 128 10.41 -1.23 -24.33
C LYS A 128 11.23 0.05 -24.51
N ARG A 129 11.54 0.77 -23.43
CA ARG A 129 12.40 1.98 -23.48
C ARG A 129 13.82 1.66 -23.93
N ALA A 130 14.41 0.58 -23.42
CA ALA A 130 15.75 0.14 -23.81
C ALA A 130 15.78 -0.32 -25.28
N ALA A 131 14.74 -1.01 -25.76
CA ALA A 131 14.63 -1.42 -27.16
C ALA A 131 14.43 -0.23 -28.11
N ALA A 132 13.81 0.86 -27.66
CA ALA A 132 13.67 2.11 -28.42
C ALA A 132 14.94 2.98 -28.43
N ALA A 133 15.96 2.65 -27.64
CA ALA A 133 17.11 3.53 -27.37
C ALA A 133 18.34 3.47 -28.31
N PRO A 134 18.48 2.63 -29.36
CA PRO A 134 19.65 2.75 -30.24
C PRO A 134 19.31 3.05 -31.70
N GLN A 135 19.26 4.32 -32.12
CA GLN A 135 19.49 4.76 -33.53
C GLN A 135 20.06 6.20 -33.71
N VAL A 136 20.52 6.90 -32.67
CA VAL A 136 20.89 8.34 -32.82
C VAL A 136 22.38 8.58 -33.12
N ILE A 137 23.27 7.59 -32.97
CA ILE A 137 24.72 7.84 -33.09
C ILE A 137 25.29 7.64 -34.52
N GLU A 138 24.57 6.98 -35.45
CA GLU A 138 25.16 6.60 -36.75
C GLU A 138 25.01 7.64 -37.89
N LYS A 139 24.40 8.82 -37.65
CA LYS A 139 24.19 9.84 -38.72
C LYS A 139 25.10 11.07 -38.67
N ILE A 140 26.21 11.02 -37.92
CA ILE A 140 27.23 12.09 -37.93
C ILE A 140 28.56 11.52 -38.44
N ASN A 141 28.58 10.96 -39.66
CA ASN A 141 29.80 10.83 -40.46
C ASN A 141 29.48 10.37 -41.89
N VAL A 142 28.98 11.29 -42.73
CA VAL A 142 29.15 11.26 -44.20
C VAL A 142 29.28 12.69 -44.68
#